data_AF-A0A1H8TV00-F1
#
_entry.id   AF-A0A1H8TV00-F1
#
_cell.length_a   1.000
_cell.length_b   1.000
_cell.length_c   1.000
_cell.angle_alpha   90.00
_cell.angle_beta   90.00
_cell.angle_gamma   90.00
#
_symmetry.space_group_name_H-M   'P 1'
#
loop_
_entity.id
_entity.type
_entity.pdbx_description
1 polymer ?
#
loop_
_entity_poly.entity_id
_entity_poly.type
_entity_poly.pdbx_seq_one_letter_code
_entity_poly.pdbx_strand_id
1 'polypeptide(L)'
;MHYVSELRDGADRHFCDWLARLAAGDASARTTAWGLGVDLAGLAPEAALEALAVAFVAQGAFEQLLYASAIFGGPADDDATDSAVHVIYDLNEERGLSEGERETRLRDRIVKRIRLGSYDTADIEWVEIRAAAMEDAEVLKMEPFGEERILELARRVVTASTPQVDFWTRREIAPDERHLMLRESVGGRERESRHSLLSAYLHVVCGDGGASEFLAGYDEHVALAS
;
A
#
# COMPACT_ATOMS: atom_id res chain seq x y z
N MET A 1 1.56 -0.27 10.60
CA MET A 1 2.40 -0.64 9.45
C MET A 1 2.48 -2.16 9.49
N HIS A 2 1.68 -2.84 8.67
CA HIS A 2 1.52 -4.29 8.74
C HIS A 2 2.44 -4.96 7.71
N TYR A 3 3.75 -4.98 7.96
CA TYR A 3 4.70 -5.65 7.03
C TYR A 3 4.37 -7.12 6.76
N VAL A 4 3.65 -7.76 7.69
CA VAL A 4 3.15 -9.12 7.49
C VAL A 4 2.16 -9.21 6.32
N SER A 5 1.30 -8.20 6.10
CA SER A 5 0.39 -8.19 4.94
C SER A 5 1.10 -7.86 3.62
N GLU A 6 2.34 -7.37 3.69
CA GLU A 6 3.18 -7.14 2.51
C GLU A 6 3.92 -8.41 2.05
N LEU A 7 3.93 -9.48 2.85
CA LEU A 7 4.48 -10.78 2.47
C LEU A 7 3.54 -11.44 1.45
N ARG A 8 4.09 -11.78 0.28
CA ARG A 8 3.34 -12.31 -0.87
C ARG A 8 3.54 -13.81 -1.04
N ASP A 9 2.77 -14.38 -1.96
CA ASP A 9 2.95 -15.76 -2.42
C ASP A 9 2.91 -16.75 -1.25
N GLY A 10 2.02 -16.51 -0.29
CA GLY A 10 1.85 -17.34 0.90
C GLY A 10 2.96 -17.23 1.95
N ALA A 11 3.94 -16.34 1.78
CA ALA A 11 4.99 -16.08 2.76
C ALA A 11 4.44 -15.65 4.13
N ASP A 12 3.34 -14.89 4.15
CA ASP A 12 2.61 -14.50 5.36
C ASP A 12 2.10 -15.73 6.14
N ARG A 13 1.48 -16.67 5.44
CA ARG A 13 0.95 -17.91 6.01
C ARG A 13 2.07 -18.82 6.49
N HIS A 14 3.11 -19.00 5.67
CA HIS A 14 4.28 -19.79 6.05
C HIS A 14 4.95 -19.24 7.30
N PHE A 15 5.08 -17.92 7.40
CA PHE A 15 5.61 -17.26 8.58
C PHE A 15 4.74 -17.48 9.81
N CYS A 16 3.42 -17.30 9.69
CA CYS A 16 2.48 -17.51 10.80
C CYS A 16 2.47 -18.98 11.27
N ASP A 17 2.50 -19.93 10.33
CA ASP A 17 2.60 -21.36 10.63
C ASP A 17 3.93 -21.70 11.32
N TRP A 18 5.04 -21.09 10.87
CA TRP A 18 6.34 -21.25 11.51
C TRP A 18 6.34 -20.70 12.94
N LEU A 19 5.75 -19.54 13.20
CA LEU A 19 5.59 -18.99 14.55
C LEU A 19 4.73 -19.89 15.44
N ALA A 20 3.63 -20.41 14.92
CA ALA A 20 2.77 -21.34 15.66
C ALA A 20 3.52 -22.63 16.02
N ARG A 21 4.32 -23.17 15.10
CA ARG A 21 5.19 -24.34 15.35
C ARG A 21 6.28 -24.03 16.38
N LEU A 22 6.88 -22.85 16.32
CA LEU A 22 7.87 -22.40 17.30
C LEU A 22 7.26 -22.34 18.70
N ALA A 23 6.07 -21.76 18.84
CA ALA A 23 5.33 -21.69 20.10
C ALA A 23 4.93 -23.08 20.63
N ALA A 24 4.64 -24.03 19.74
CA ALA A 24 4.38 -25.43 20.09
C ALA A 24 5.66 -26.22 20.44
N GLY A 25 6.85 -25.62 20.33
CA GLY A 25 8.11 -26.26 20.66
C GLY A 25 8.67 -27.18 19.57
N ASP A 26 8.24 -27.01 18.32
CA ASP A 26 8.73 -27.78 17.18
C ASP A 26 10.26 -27.72 17.05
N ALA A 27 10.90 -28.87 16.88
CA ALA A 27 12.36 -28.95 16.88
C ALA A 27 12.99 -28.23 15.69
N SER A 28 12.37 -28.29 14.52
CA SER A 28 12.86 -27.61 13.32
C SER A 28 12.72 -26.10 13.46
N ALA A 29 11.55 -25.59 13.85
CA ALA A 29 11.35 -24.15 14.05
C ALA A 29 12.30 -23.55 15.11
N ARG A 30 12.50 -24.24 16.24
CA ARG A 30 13.47 -23.81 17.26
C ARG A 30 14.90 -23.80 16.78
N THR A 31 15.29 -24.76 15.93
CA THR A 31 16.64 -24.81 15.36
C THR A 31 16.91 -23.58 14.49
N THR A 32 15.93 -23.19 13.67
CA THR A 32 16.00 -21.98 12.86
C THR A 32 16.10 -20.72 13.72
N ALA A 33 15.23 -20.58 14.73
CA ALA A 33 15.27 -19.43 15.66
C ALA A 33 16.60 -19.35 16.44
N TRP A 34 17.11 -20.50 16.90
CA TRP A 34 18.41 -20.58 17.57
C TRP A 34 19.57 -20.21 16.65
N GLY A 35 19.55 -20.66 15.38
CA GLY A 35 20.56 -20.29 14.38
C GLY A 35 20.60 -18.80 14.08
N LEU A 36 19.44 -18.12 14.15
CA LEU A 36 19.32 -16.66 14.04
C LEU A 36 19.61 -15.92 15.35
N GLY A 37 19.76 -16.63 16.47
CA GLY A 37 19.98 -16.02 17.78
C GLY A 37 18.79 -15.22 18.32
N VAL A 38 17.57 -15.58 17.93
CA VAL A 38 16.33 -14.86 18.30
C VAL A 38 15.46 -15.68 19.24
N ASP A 39 14.77 -14.98 20.15
CA ASP A 39 13.67 -15.52 20.95
C ASP A 39 12.37 -14.80 20.58
N LEU A 40 11.48 -15.54 19.91
CA LEU A 40 10.23 -15.01 19.35
C LEU A 40 8.99 -15.66 19.97
N ALA A 41 9.17 -16.53 20.96
CA ALA A 41 8.07 -17.31 21.52
C ALA A 41 7.01 -16.39 22.17
N GLY A 42 5.77 -16.49 21.68
CA GLY A 42 4.65 -15.69 22.20
C GLY A 42 4.58 -14.25 21.71
N LEU A 43 5.47 -13.84 20.80
CA LEU A 43 5.34 -12.55 20.12
C LEU A 43 4.20 -12.57 19.10
N ALA A 44 3.56 -11.40 18.91
CA ALA A 44 2.68 -11.18 17.78
C ALA A 44 3.48 -11.22 16.46
N PRO A 45 2.88 -11.63 15.32
CA PRO A 45 3.57 -11.75 14.04
C PRO A 45 4.38 -10.52 13.63
N GLU A 46 3.84 -9.32 13.82
CA GLU A 46 4.51 -8.06 13.49
C GLU A 46 5.79 -7.86 14.32
N ALA A 47 5.69 -8.02 15.64
CA ALA A 47 6.84 -7.89 16.53
C ALA A 47 7.90 -8.98 16.27
N ALA A 48 7.46 -10.19 15.91
CA ALA A 48 8.36 -11.26 15.54
C ALA A 48 9.08 -10.96 14.22
N LEU A 49 8.39 -10.41 13.22
CA LEU A 49 8.98 -10.04 11.94
C LEU A 49 10.00 -8.91 12.09
N GLU A 50 9.71 -7.90 12.92
CA GLU A 50 10.65 -6.82 13.24
C GLU A 50 11.93 -7.33 13.94
N ALA A 51 11.78 -8.28 14.87
CA ALA A 51 12.92 -8.91 15.55
C ALA A 51 13.75 -9.78 14.59
N LEU A 52 13.08 -10.54 13.71
CA LEU A 52 13.75 -11.30 12.65
C LEU A 52 14.52 -10.41 11.70
N ALA A 53 13.95 -9.27 11.31
CA ALA A 53 14.60 -8.35 10.38
C ALA A 53 16.00 -7.94 10.91
N VAL A 54 16.12 -7.61 12.20
CA VAL A 54 17.41 -7.30 12.84
C VAL A 54 18.38 -8.46 12.75
N ALA A 55 17.91 -9.66 13.08
CA ALA A 55 18.76 -10.86 13.11
C ALA A 55 19.24 -11.27 11.72
N PHE A 56 18.41 -11.06 10.69
CA PHE A 56 18.75 -11.37 9.30
C PHE A 56 19.92 -10.54 8.77
N VAL A 57 19.94 -9.24 9.05
CA VAL A 57 21.01 -8.34 8.56
C VAL A 57 22.36 -8.64 9.21
N ALA A 58 22.37 -9.31 10.37
CA ALA A 58 23.60 -9.79 10.99
C ALA A 58 24.21 -11.03 10.31
N GLN A 59 23.47 -11.69 9.40
CA GLN A 59 23.90 -12.90 8.70
C GLN A 59 24.54 -12.58 7.33
N GLY A 60 25.29 -13.54 6.77
CA GLY A 60 25.74 -13.49 5.38
C GLY A 60 24.60 -13.72 4.39
N ALA A 61 24.79 -13.28 3.14
CA ALA A 61 23.73 -13.32 2.11
C ALA A 61 23.20 -14.74 1.82
N PHE A 62 24.06 -15.76 1.90
CA PHE A 62 23.67 -17.14 1.70
C PHE A 62 22.82 -17.67 2.86
N GLU A 63 23.24 -17.37 4.09
CA GLU A 63 22.53 -17.73 5.31
C GLU A 63 21.16 -17.05 5.40
N GLN A 64 21.06 -15.78 4.98
CA GLN A 64 19.79 -15.07 4.88
C GLN A 64 18.78 -15.81 4.00
N LEU A 65 19.19 -16.27 2.81
CA LEU A 65 18.32 -17.03 1.91
C LEU A 65 17.90 -18.37 2.54
N LEU A 66 18.82 -19.09 3.18
CA LEU A 66 18.49 -20.34 3.86
C LEU A 66 17.47 -20.15 4.99
N TYR A 67 17.66 -19.12 5.82
CA TYR A 67 16.73 -18.80 6.89
C TYR A 67 15.40 -18.29 6.35
N ALA A 68 15.42 -17.47 5.28
CA ALA A 68 14.20 -17.01 4.62
C ALA A 68 13.39 -18.21 4.10
N SER A 69 14.01 -19.14 3.37
CA SER A 69 13.32 -20.33 2.87
C SER A 69 12.81 -21.23 3.99
N ALA A 70 13.50 -21.32 5.11
CA ALA A 70 13.06 -22.13 6.26
C ALA A 70 11.86 -21.54 7.01
N ILE A 71 11.69 -20.21 6.97
CA ILE A 71 10.65 -19.48 7.73
C ILE A 71 9.45 -19.13 6.84
N PHE A 72 9.71 -18.67 5.62
CA PHE A 72 8.72 -18.12 4.70
C PHE A 72 8.48 -19.01 3.48
N GLY A 73 9.36 -20.00 3.23
CA GLY A 73 9.26 -20.86 2.05
C GLY A 73 8.30 -22.04 2.21
N GLY A 74 7.64 -22.39 1.11
CA GLY A 74 6.83 -23.60 0.96
C GLY A 74 7.45 -24.61 -0.01
N PRO A 75 6.95 -25.88 -0.06
CA PRO A 75 7.48 -26.92 -0.96
C PRO A 75 7.41 -26.62 -2.47
N ALA A 76 6.74 -25.52 -2.86
CA ALA A 76 6.55 -25.11 -4.25
C ALA A 76 6.47 -23.57 -4.41
N ASP A 77 6.97 -22.80 -3.43
CA ASP A 77 6.79 -21.34 -3.36
C ASP A 77 8.15 -20.63 -3.32
N ASP A 78 8.82 -20.60 -4.49
CA ASP A 78 10.12 -19.94 -4.64
C ASP A 78 10.01 -18.41 -4.48
N ASP A 79 8.88 -17.84 -4.90
CA ASP A 79 8.62 -16.39 -4.85
C ASP A 79 8.33 -15.88 -3.43
N ALA A 80 7.81 -16.75 -2.54
CA ALA A 80 7.56 -16.43 -1.13
C ALA A 80 8.84 -16.04 -0.39
N THR A 81 9.94 -16.73 -0.69
CA THR A 81 11.26 -16.44 -0.10
C THR A 81 11.76 -15.07 -0.54
N ASP A 82 11.67 -14.76 -1.84
CA ASP A 82 12.10 -13.48 -2.40
C ASP A 82 11.28 -12.32 -1.84
N SER A 83 9.95 -12.49 -1.76
CA SER A 83 9.06 -11.52 -1.12
C SER A 83 9.47 -11.23 0.32
N ALA A 84 9.77 -12.27 1.11
CA ALA A 84 10.14 -12.10 2.51
C ALA A 84 11.48 -11.37 2.68
N VAL A 85 12.46 -11.70 1.84
CA VAL A 85 13.77 -11.03 1.84
C VAL A 85 13.60 -9.53 1.54
N HIS A 86 12.81 -9.19 0.52
CA HIS A 86 12.52 -7.79 0.19
C HIS A 86 11.88 -7.02 1.36
N VAL A 87 10.85 -7.60 1.99
CA VAL A 87 10.18 -6.97 3.15
C VAL A 87 11.13 -6.80 4.34
N ILE A 88 11.99 -7.79 4.62
CA ILE A 88 12.99 -7.72 5.68
C ILE A 88 14.02 -6.62 5.43
N TYR A 89 14.45 -6.41 4.18
CA TYR A 89 15.35 -5.33 3.83
C TYR A 89 14.69 -3.96 4.03
N ASP A 90 13.46 -3.78 3.53
CA ASP A 90 12.69 -2.54 3.71
C ASP A 90 12.53 -2.20 5.20
N LEU A 91 12.17 -3.20 6.02
CA LEU A 91 12.07 -3.08 7.48
C LEU A 91 13.34 -2.55 8.14
N ASN A 92 14.51 -3.03 7.73
CA ASN A 92 15.77 -2.61 8.31
C ASN A 92 16.20 -1.22 7.84
N GLU A 93 16.04 -0.92 6.56
CA GLU A 93 16.36 0.39 6.01
C GLU A 93 15.56 1.49 6.72
N GLU A 94 14.30 1.22 7.09
CA GLU A 94 13.41 2.19 7.74
C GLU A 94 13.73 2.50 9.22
N ARG A 95 14.51 1.66 9.90
CA ARG A 95 14.85 1.86 11.33
C ARG A 95 15.66 3.14 11.56
N GLY A 96 16.47 3.54 10.59
CA GLY A 96 17.31 4.74 10.66
C GLY A 96 16.64 6.01 10.13
N LEU A 97 15.44 5.90 9.55
CA LEU A 97 14.78 7.01 8.88
C LEU A 97 14.03 7.91 9.86
N SER A 98 13.89 9.18 9.48
CA SER A 98 12.96 10.10 10.12
C SER A 98 11.51 9.69 9.87
N GLU A 99 10.58 10.23 10.65
CA GLU A 99 9.15 9.95 10.48
C GLU A 99 8.64 10.34 9.08
N GLY A 100 9.05 11.50 8.56
CA GLY A 100 8.65 11.95 7.22
C GLY A 100 9.22 11.08 6.09
N GLU A 101 10.43 10.54 6.24
CA GLU A 101 11.01 9.59 5.28
C GLU A 101 10.28 8.24 5.31
N ARG A 102 9.94 7.74 6.51
CA ARG A 102 9.11 6.54 6.64
C ARG A 102 7.73 6.71 6.02
N GLU A 103 7.10 7.86 6.24
CA GLU A 103 5.79 8.17 5.63
C GLU A 103 5.88 8.22 4.10
N THR A 104 6.94 8.83 3.55
CA THR A 104 7.20 8.86 2.10
C THR A 104 7.36 7.45 1.53
N ARG A 105 8.19 6.60 2.16
CA ARG A 105 8.38 5.21 1.76
C ARG A 105 7.09 4.39 1.81
N LEU A 106 6.32 4.54 2.89
CA LEU A 106 5.04 3.84 3.05
C LEU A 106 4.05 4.26 1.96
N ARG A 107 3.93 5.57 1.69
CA ARG A 107 3.11 6.09 0.60
C ARG A 107 3.48 5.43 -0.73
N ASP A 108 4.77 5.41 -1.07
CA ASP A 108 5.25 4.87 -2.35
C ASP A 108 4.97 3.36 -2.45
N ARG A 109 5.08 2.61 -1.35
CA ARG A 109 4.70 1.19 -1.30
C ARG A 109 3.20 0.96 -1.46
N ILE A 110 2.36 1.72 -0.78
CA ILE A 110 0.90 1.64 -0.91
C ILE A 110 0.49 1.91 -2.36
N VAL A 111 1.02 2.97 -2.96
CA VAL A 111 0.75 3.33 -4.36
C VAL A 111 1.18 2.21 -5.32
N LYS A 112 2.35 1.60 -5.07
CA LYS A 112 2.81 0.42 -5.83
C LYS A 112 1.85 -0.75 -5.68
N ARG A 113 1.33 -1.05 -4.48
CA ARG A 113 0.34 -2.11 -4.25
C ARG A 113 -0.98 -1.81 -4.96
N ILE A 114 -1.44 -0.56 -4.94
CA ILE A 114 -2.62 -0.10 -5.68
C ILE A 114 -2.47 -0.39 -7.18
N ARG A 115 -1.34 0.01 -7.78
CA ARG A 115 -1.04 -0.27 -9.20
C ARG A 115 -0.97 -1.76 -9.54
N LEU A 116 -0.49 -2.58 -8.60
CA LEU A 116 -0.39 -4.02 -8.80
C LEU A 116 -1.69 -4.77 -8.46
N GLY A 117 -2.73 -4.08 -7.97
CA GLY A 117 -3.97 -4.71 -7.52
C GLY A 117 -3.82 -5.59 -6.28
N SER A 118 -2.72 -5.44 -5.53
CA SER A 118 -2.39 -6.23 -4.33
C SER A 118 -2.52 -5.43 -3.02
N TYR A 119 -3.32 -4.37 -3.05
CA TYR A 119 -3.61 -3.55 -1.89
C TYR A 119 -4.73 -4.15 -1.03
N ASP A 120 -4.74 -3.80 0.25
CA ASP A 120 -5.78 -4.20 1.19
C ASP A 120 -6.64 -3.02 1.68
N THR A 121 -7.60 -3.28 2.57
CA THR A 121 -8.44 -2.21 3.14
C THR A 121 -7.64 -1.20 3.96
N ALA A 122 -6.58 -1.64 4.65
CA ALA A 122 -5.75 -0.75 5.47
C ALA A 122 -4.96 0.23 4.60
N ASP A 123 -4.51 -0.20 3.41
CA ASP A 123 -3.89 0.66 2.41
C ASP A 123 -4.84 1.77 1.97
N ILE A 124 -6.10 1.43 1.66
CA ILE A 124 -7.10 2.39 1.22
C ILE A 124 -7.47 3.36 2.35
N GLU A 125 -7.74 2.86 3.55
CA GLU A 125 -8.02 3.69 4.72
C GLU A 125 -6.86 4.66 5.01
N TRP A 126 -5.61 4.19 4.89
CA TRP A 126 -4.43 5.01 5.11
C TRP A 126 -4.37 6.20 4.15
N VAL A 127 -4.67 5.97 2.87
CA VAL A 127 -4.69 7.01 1.83
C VAL A 127 -5.89 7.93 2.00
N GLU A 128 -7.08 7.39 2.30
CA GLU A 128 -8.31 8.16 2.49
C GLU A 128 -8.21 9.13 3.68
N ILE A 129 -7.62 8.71 4.81
CA ILE A 129 -7.37 9.58 5.96
C ILE A 129 -6.50 10.79 5.55
N ARG A 130 -5.48 10.56 4.73
CA ARG A 130 -4.54 11.61 4.29
C ARG A 130 -5.13 12.49 3.20
N ALA A 131 -5.88 11.90 2.29
CA ALA A 131 -6.69 12.62 1.31
C ALA A 131 -7.68 13.56 1.99
N ALA A 132 -8.39 13.09 3.02
CA ALA A 132 -9.35 13.90 3.78
C ALA A 132 -8.68 15.11 4.47
N ALA A 133 -7.41 14.96 4.87
CA ALA A 133 -6.61 16.01 5.50
C ALA A 133 -6.06 17.05 4.51
N MET A 134 -6.19 16.84 3.18
CA MET A 134 -5.69 17.80 2.20
C MET A 134 -6.37 19.16 2.33
N GLU A 135 -5.55 20.20 2.24
CA GLU A 135 -6.02 21.57 2.12
C GLU A 135 -6.50 21.87 0.70
N ASP A 136 -7.46 22.78 0.55
CA ASP A 136 -7.99 23.16 -0.75
C ASP A 136 -6.88 23.63 -1.71
N ALA A 137 -5.86 24.32 -1.18
CA ALA A 137 -4.72 24.77 -1.96
C ALA A 137 -3.88 23.62 -2.55
N GLU A 138 -3.86 22.45 -1.90
CA GLU A 138 -3.18 21.25 -2.40
C GLU A 138 -4.03 20.55 -3.45
N VAL A 139 -5.32 20.40 -3.19
CA VAL A 139 -6.28 19.81 -4.13
C VAL A 139 -6.29 20.60 -5.45
N LEU A 140 -6.20 21.93 -5.37
CA LEU A 140 -6.12 22.82 -6.53
C LEU A 140 -4.80 22.72 -7.31
N LYS A 141 -3.80 21.94 -6.90
CA LYS A 141 -2.58 21.68 -7.69
C LYS A 141 -2.75 20.52 -8.67
N MET A 142 -3.83 19.76 -8.56
CA MET A 142 -4.12 18.62 -9.44
C MET A 142 -4.15 19.06 -10.91
N GLU A 143 -3.34 18.45 -11.77
CA GLU A 143 -3.30 18.84 -13.17
C GLU A 143 -4.56 18.41 -13.92
N PRO A 144 -5.01 19.19 -14.93
CA PRO A 144 -6.11 18.81 -15.83
C PRO A 144 -5.81 17.51 -16.59
N PHE A 145 -6.84 16.87 -17.11
CA PHE A 145 -6.66 15.65 -17.89
C PHE A 145 -5.98 15.92 -19.24
N GLY A 146 -5.13 14.98 -19.69
CA GLY A 146 -4.66 14.82 -21.07
C GLY A 146 -3.50 15.73 -21.53
N GLU A 147 -2.56 15.14 -22.28
CA GLU A 147 -1.32 15.80 -22.68
C GLU A 147 -1.46 16.71 -23.92
N GLU A 148 -2.52 16.53 -24.72
CA GLU A 148 -2.70 17.30 -25.96
C GLU A 148 -4.15 17.80 -26.12
N ARG A 149 -4.29 19.13 -26.26
CA ARG A 149 -5.53 19.86 -26.64
C ARG A 149 -6.61 20.03 -25.57
N ILE A 150 -6.23 20.05 -24.30
CA ILE A 150 -7.14 20.40 -23.21
C ILE A 150 -6.81 21.82 -22.73
N LEU A 151 -7.82 22.69 -22.76
CA LEU A 151 -7.75 24.03 -22.19
C LEU A 151 -8.56 24.05 -20.90
N GLU A 152 -7.89 24.21 -19.76
CA GLU A 152 -8.59 24.46 -18.51
C GLU A 152 -9.32 25.82 -18.58
N LEU A 153 -10.60 25.80 -18.23
CA LEU A 153 -11.46 26.99 -18.16
C LEU A 153 -11.60 27.47 -16.72
N ALA A 154 -11.75 26.55 -15.77
CA ALA A 154 -11.84 26.85 -14.35
C ALA A 154 -11.57 25.61 -13.49
N ARG A 155 -11.06 25.84 -12.27
CA ARG A 155 -10.98 24.85 -11.21
C ARG A 155 -11.47 25.44 -9.90
N ARG A 156 -12.09 24.62 -9.06
CA ARG A 156 -12.48 24.98 -7.69
C ARG A 156 -12.70 23.75 -6.83
N VAL A 157 -12.46 23.88 -5.53
CA VAL A 157 -12.92 22.90 -4.54
C VAL A 157 -14.35 23.26 -4.15
N VAL A 158 -15.22 22.26 -4.15
CA VAL A 158 -16.65 22.41 -3.81
C VAL A 158 -17.08 21.25 -2.92
N THR A 159 -18.18 21.45 -2.19
CA THR A 159 -18.81 20.38 -1.41
C THR A 159 -19.97 19.79 -2.21
N ALA A 160 -20.04 18.46 -2.29
CA ALA A 160 -21.11 17.76 -2.98
C ALA A 160 -22.45 17.93 -2.24
N SER A 161 -23.47 18.46 -2.91
CA SER A 161 -24.82 18.57 -2.34
C SER A 161 -25.68 17.32 -2.57
N THR A 162 -25.30 16.50 -3.55
CA THR A 162 -25.89 15.19 -3.85
C THR A 162 -24.75 14.24 -4.20
N PRO A 163 -24.94 12.91 -4.15
CA PRO A 163 -23.92 11.97 -4.56
C PRO A 163 -23.38 12.30 -5.96
N GLN A 164 -22.07 12.34 -6.09
CA GLN A 164 -21.38 12.51 -7.38
C GLN A 164 -20.50 11.29 -7.65
N VAL A 165 -19.95 11.21 -8.85
CA VAL A 165 -19.02 10.14 -9.22
C VAL A 165 -17.68 10.77 -9.56
N ASP A 166 -16.64 10.26 -8.91
CA ASP A 166 -15.26 10.62 -9.21
C ASP A 166 -14.89 10.19 -10.63
N PHE A 167 -14.18 11.06 -11.34
CA PHE A 167 -13.90 10.84 -12.75
C PHE A 167 -12.86 9.73 -13.00
N TRP A 168 -11.96 9.44 -12.06
CA TRP A 168 -10.88 8.47 -12.24
C TRP A 168 -11.14 7.16 -11.51
N THR A 169 -11.34 7.25 -10.20
CA THR A 169 -11.65 6.11 -9.34
C THR A 169 -13.03 5.55 -9.59
N ARG A 170 -13.95 6.29 -10.25
CA ARG A 170 -15.36 5.91 -10.44
C ARG A 170 -16.15 5.69 -9.15
N ARG A 171 -15.53 5.95 -8.00
CA ARG A 171 -16.15 5.83 -6.68
C ARG A 171 -17.14 6.97 -6.46
N GLU A 172 -18.13 6.71 -5.61
CA GLU A 172 -19.06 7.73 -5.18
C GLU A 172 -18.33 8.78 -4.34
N ILE A 173 -18.60 10.05 -4.62
CA ILE A 173 -18.29 11.18 -3.75
C ILE A 173 -19.56 11.46 -2.95
N ALA A 174 -19.49 11.23 -1.65
CA ALA A 174 -20.66 11.30 -0.79
C ALA A 174 -21.20 12.74 -0.68
N PRO A 175 -22.50 12.91 -0.35
CA PRO A 175 -23.00 14.21 0.07
C PRO A 175 -22.14 14.79 1.21
N ASP A 176 -21.98 16.10 1.21
CA ASP A 176 -21.16 16.87 2.15
C ASP A 176 -19.64 16.63 2.04
N GLU A 177 -19.19 15.80 1.09
CA GLU A 177 -17.77 15.60 0.80
C GLU A 177 -17.21 16.71 -0.10
N ARG A 178 -16.03 17.21 0.28
CA ARG A 178 -15.26 18.14 -0.57
C ARG A 178 -14.66 17.40 -1.76
N HIS A 179 -14.66 18.01 -2.92
CA HIS A 179 -14.03 17.47 -4.11
C HIS A 179 -13.58 18.59 -5.04
N LEU A 180 -12.62 18.27 -5.92
CA LEU A 180 -12.22 19.15 -7.00
C LEU A 180 -13.23 19.07 -8.14
N MET A 181 -13.60 20.23 -8.66
CA MET A 181 -14.40 20.37 -9.86
C MET A 181 -13.56 21.10 -10.91
N LEU A 182 -13.26 20.41 -12.01
CA LEU A 182 -12.54 20.96 -13.15
C LEU A 182 -13.50 21.19 -14.30
N ARG A 183 -13.40 22.36 -14.93
CA ARG A 183 -14.06 22.70 -16.19
C ARG A 183 -13.00 22.86 -17.25
N GLU A 184 -13.11 22.08 -18.31
CA GLU A 184 -12.08 21.89 -19.33
C GLU A 184 -12.74 21.96 -20.72
N SER A 185 -12.04 22.50 -21.71
CA SER A 185 -12.42 22.41 -23.12
C SER A 185 -11.59 21.35 -23.82
N VAL A 186 -12.23 20.28 -24.27
CA VAL A 186 -11.60 19.14 -24.96
C VAL A 186 -12.09 19.13 -26.40
N GLY A 187 -11.20 19.40 -27.35
CA GLY A 187 -11.56 19.45 -28.78
C GLY A 187 -12.66 20.48 -29.09
N GLY A 188 -12.72 21.58 -28.33
CA GLY A 188 -13.72 22.64 -28.49
C GLY A 188 -15.06 22.39 -27.81
N ARG A 189 -15.19 21.30 -27.03
CA ARG A 189 -16.38 21.02 -26.20
C ARG A 189 -16.05 21.20 -24.73
N GLU A 190 -16.88 21.95 -24.01
CA GLU A 190 -16.75 22.06 -22.56
C GLU A 190 -17.17 20.76 -21.88
N ARG A 191 -16.35 20.33 -20.94
CA ARG A 191 -16.57 19.19 -20.06
C ARG A 191 -16.34 19.63 -18.62
N GLU A 192 -17.09 19.02 -17.73
CA GLU A 192 -16.89 19.13 -16.30
C GLU A 192 -16.50 17.76 -15.75
N SER A 193 -15.42 17.71 -14.99
CA SER A 193 -14.95 16.52 -14.28
C SER A 193 -14.90 16.80 -12.78
N ARG A 194 -15.16 15.76 -11.98
CA ARG A 194 -15.18 15.81 -10.52
C ARG A 194 -14.15 14.83 -10.01
N HIS A 195 -13.36 15.23 -9.02
CA HIS A 195 -12.31 14.41 -8.45
C HIS A 195 -12.39 14.49 -6.92
N SER A 196 -12.71 13.38 -6.29
CA SER A 196 -12.58 13.11 -4.86
C SER A 196 -11.23 13.54 -4.33
N LEU A 197 -11.15 13.74 -3.01
CA LEU A 197 -9.88 14.02 -2.36
C LEU A 197 -8.89 12.85 -2.52
N LEU A 198 -9.39 11.62 -2.60
CA LEU A 198 -8.58 10.43 -2.83
C LEU A 198 -7.86 10.50 -4.19
N SER A 199 -8.61 10.80 -5.26
CA SER A 199 -8.07 11.00 -6.60
C SER A 199 -7.06 12.17 -6.63
N ALA A 200 -7.38 13.28 -5.97
CA ALA A 200 -6.49 14.42 -5.86
C ALA A 200 -5.19 14.08 -5.10
N TYR A 201 -5.28 13.31 -4.01
CA TYR A 201 -4.12 12.91 -3.21
C TYR A 201 -3.17 12.01 -4.00
N LEU A 202 -3.71 10.99 -4.68
CA LEU A 202 -2.94 10.10 -5.53
C LEU A 202 -2.23 10.88 -6.66
N HIS A 203 -2.88 11.89 -7.22
CA HIS A 203 -2.26 12.72 -8.24
C HIS A 203 -1.18 13.66 -7.67
N VAL A 204 -1.56 14.51 -6.73
CA VAL A 204 -0.75 15.66 -6.29
C VAL A 204 0.35 15.24 -5.33
N VAL A 205 0.02 14.37 -4.38
CA VAL A 205 0.92 14.01 -3.28
C VAL A 205 1.70 12.74 -3.61
N CYS A 206 1.04 11.74 -4.19
CA CYS A 206 1.72 10.51 -4.59
C CYS A 206 2.41 10.62 -5.96
N GLY A 207 2.12 11.65 -6.75
CA GLY A 207 2.68 11.80 -8.10
C GLY A 207 2.21 10.72 -9.08
N ASP A 208 1.06 10.10 -8.80
CA ASP A 208 0.57 8.91 -9.49
C ASP A 208 -0.95 8.96 -9.70
N GLY A 209 -1.37 9.86 -10.59
CA GLY A 209 -2.78 9.94 -10.98
C GLY A 209 -3.32 8.63 -11.56
N GLY A 210 -2.47 7.85 -12.23
CA GLY A 210 -2.81 6.56 -12.83
C GLY A 210 -3.20 5.47 -11.81
N ALA A 211 -2.67 5.53 -10.58
CA ALA A 211 -3.10 4.63 -9.51
C ALA A 211 -4.61 4.72 -9.23
N SER A 212 -5.22 5.89 -9.45
CA SER A 212 -6.65 6.13 -9.25
C SER A 212 -7.52 5.22 -10.14
N GLU A 213 -7.04 4.85 -11.34
CA GLU A 213 -7.80 3.99 -12.26
C GLU A 213 -7.94 2.55 -11.74
N PHE A 214 -6.96 2.08 -10.96
CA PHE A 214 -6.98 0.73 -10.36
C PHE A 214 -7.96 0.60 -9.19
N LEU A 215 -8.41 1.72 -8.64
CA LEU A 215 -9.46 1.76 -7.63
C LEU A 215 -10.85 1.60 -8.26
N ALA A 216 -11.01 1.89 -9.55
CA ALA A 216 -12.29 1.73 -10.26
C ALA A 216 -12.71 0.27 -10.43
N GLY A 217 -11.75 -0.66 -10.52
CA GLY A 217 -12.03 -2.09 -10.67
C GLY A 217 -12.38 -2.82 -9.37
N TYR A 218 -12.10 -2.23 -8.20
CA TYR A 218 -12.28 -2.90 -6.91
C TYR A 218 -13.73 -2.98 -6.45
N ASP A 219 -14.53 -1.94 -6.72
CA ASP A 219 -15.96 -1.96 -6.38
C ASP A 219 -16.73 -3.04 -7.16
N GLU A 220 -16.33 -3.35 -8.40
CA GLU A 220 -16.94 -4.47 -9.15
C GLU A 220 -16.62 -5.84 -8.52
N HIS A 221 -15.42 -6.02 -7.96
CA HIS A 221 -15.03 -7.28 -7.31
C HIS A 221 -15.62 -7.44 -5.90
N VAL A 222 -15.80 -6.36 -5.13
CA VAL A 222 -16.48 -6.39 -3.83
C VAL A 222 -18.00 -6.59 -4.00
N ALA A 223 -18.62 -5.99 -5.02
CA ALA A 223 -20.04 -6.19 -5.33
C ALA A 223 -20.38 -7.61 -5.80
N LEU A 224 -19.42 -8.37 -6.34
CA LEU A 224 -19.59 -9.78 -6.71
C LEU A 224 -19.32 -10.76 -5.57
N ALA A 225 -18.70 -10.30 -4.47
CA ALA A 225 -18.36 -11.10 -3.30
C ALA A 225 -19.30 -10.88 -2.09
N SER A 226 -20.30 -10.00 -2.23
CA SER A 226 -21.37 -9.72 -1.25
C SER A 226 -22.73 -10.25 -1.71
#